data_AF-A0A171A4N1-F1
#
_entry.id   AF-A0A171A4N1-F1
#
_cell.length_a   1.000
_cell.length_b   1.000
_cell.length_c   1.000
_cell.angle_alpha   90.00
_cell.angle_beta   90.00
_cell.angle_gamma   90.00
#
_symmetry.space_group_name_H-M   'P 1'
#
loop_
_entity.id
_entity.type
_entity.pdbx_description
1 polymer ?
#
loop_
_entity_poly.entity_id
_entity_poly.type
_entity_poly.pdbx_seq_one_letter_code
_entity_poly.pdbx_strand_id
1 'polypeptide(L)'
;LMDAAAMVKLARNWPTVPQQHKCEVSAPHIDKVIPAKSHVTLQLNVKECAGVNYLEHVQAKISLMSQRRGDIEIQLTSPAGTKTTLLARRPHDISRSGFRSWPFMSVHTWGENPIGIWMLEIHNEARFLAQLSDWNLIFYGTEIAPGPDSEGLSSGKKKGDALASPVSGPVDNNVETSRGIVGSGIDSSGGDSSPPGWPDLAQRTSSQQGLEGLGIGHADMDLVPISSTACRVTSRACLECSPGYYLWQGHCEVKCPPGTYATNSVCTPCHYTCEHCTGTNDYECTLMLSGCGIL
;
A
#
# COMPACT_ATOMS: atom_id res chain seq x y z
N LEU A 1 5.12 -19.00 0.87
CA LEU A 1 4.74 -19.66 2.15
C LEU A 1 5.73 -19.22 3.22
N MET A 2 5.30 -19.06 4.47
CA MET A 2 6.20 -18.70 5.57
C MET A 2 6.88 -19.95 6.15
N ASP A 3 8.18 -19.86 6.44
CA ASP A 3 8.96 -20.89 7.14
C ASP A 3 9.37 -20.39 8.53
N ALA A 4 8.65 -20.84 9.56
CA ALA A 4 8.90 -20.41 10.94
C ALA A 4 10.28 -20.81 11.46
N ALA A 5 10.79 -22.00 11.07
CA ALA A 5 12.08 -22.48 11.53
C ALA A 5 13.22 -21.67 10.92
N ALA A 6 13.14 -21.37 9.61
CA ALA A 6 14.11 -20.53 8.92
C ALA A 6 14.11 -19.10 9.46
N MET A 7 12.93 -18.50 9.71
CA MET A 7 12.82 -17.15 10.28
C MET A 7 13.51 -17.06 11.66
N VAL A 8 13.24 -18.00 12.58
CA VAL A 8 13.86 -18.01 13.91
C VAL A 8 15.37 -18.26 13.82
N LYS A 9 15.81 -19.15 12.91
CA LYS A 9 17.23 -19.42 12.69
C LYS A 9 17.97 -18.18 12.20
N LEU A 10 17.38 -17.43 11.27
CA LEU A 10 17.95 -16.19 10.75
C LEU A 10 17.97 -15.08 11.80
N ALA A 11 16.87 -14.89 12.53
CA ALA A 11 16.71 -13.82 13.52
C ALA A 11 17.76 -13.85 14.65
N ARG A 12 18.28 -15.03 15.01
CA ARG A 12 19.31 -15.17 16.06
C ARG A 12 20.60 -14.40 15.77
N ASN A 13 20.95 -14.25 14.50
CA ASN A 13 22.20 -13.64 14.07
C ASN A 13 21.95 -12.42 13.15
N TRP A 14 20.71 -11.94 13.06
CA TRP A 14 20.37 -10.86 12.15
C TRP A 14 20.79 -9.51 12.76
N PRO A 15 21.72 -8.76 12.13
CA PRO A 15 22.05 -7.43 12.60
C PRO A 15 20.87 -6.48 12.42
N THR A 16 20.77 -5.47 13.28
CA THR A 16 19.77 -4.40 13.06
C THR A 16 20.10 -3.68 11.76
N VAL A 17 19.06 -3.40 10.97
CA VAL A 17 19.21 -2.69 9.69
C VAL A 17 19.66 -1.23 9.91
N PRO A 18 20.31 -0.61 8.91
CA PRO A 18 20.67 0.81 8.97
C PRO A 18 19.44 1.73 9.14
N GLN A 19 19.70 3.02 9.37
CA GLN A 19 18.65 4.03 9.44
C GLN A 19 17.81 4.03 8.15
N GLN A 20 16.49 4.04 8.30
CA GLN A 20 15.58 4.20 7.18
C GLN A 20 15.63 5.64 6.66
N HIS A 21 15.70 5.76 5.34
CA HIS A 21 15.56 7.00 4.60
C HIS A 21 14.29 6.98 3.75
N LYS A 22 13.76 8.18 3.49
CA LYS A 22 12.63 8.43 2.59
C LYS A 22 13.08 9.41 1.51
N CYS A 23 12.77 9.09 0.27
CA CYS A 23 13.05 9.94 -0.88
C CYS A 23 11.79 10.02 -1.75
N GLU A 24 11.39 11.24 -2.14
CA GLU A 24 10.16 11.49 -2.87
C GLU A 24 10.49 12.20 -4.19
N VAL A 25 10.11 11.58 -5.30
CA VAL A 25 10.39 12.08 -6.65
C VAL A 25 9.06 12.30 -7.36
N SER A 26 8.75 13.56 -7.63
CA SER A 26 7.54 13.94 -8.35
C SER A 26 7.74 13.78 -9.84
N ALA A 27 6.75 13.22 -10.52
CA ALA A 27 6.73 13.31 -11.96
C ALA A 27 6.52 14.78 -12.39
N PRO A 28 6.93 15.16 -13.60
CA PRO A 28 6.57 16.46 -14.14
C PRO A 28 5.06 16.69 -14.09
N HIS A 29 4.60 17.94 -14.00
CA HIS A 29 3.18 18.31 -13.99
C HIS A 29 2.45 17.68 -15.20
N ILE A 30 1.76 16.56 -15.01
CA ILE A 30 1.22 15.75 -16.10
C ILE A 30 -0.29 15.59 -15.93
N ASP A 31 -1.01 16.41 -16.68
CA ASP A 31 -2.40 16.16 -17.06
C ASP A 31 -2.42 15.21 -18.27
N LYS A 32 -2.47 13.90 -18.00
CA LYS A 32 -2.52 12.88 -19.06
C LYS A 32 -3.91 12.28 -19.20
N VAL A 33 -4.46 12.39 -20.41
CA VAL A 33 -5.65 11.64 -20.81
C VAL A 33 -5.27 10.18 -21.10
N ILE A 34 -6.03 9.26 -20.54
CA ILE A 34 -5.93 7.81 -20.72
C ILE A 34 -7.13 7.39 -21.59
N PRO A 35 -6.90 7.06 -22.88
CA PRO A 35 -7.99 6.76 -23.79
C PRO A 35 -8.80 5.54 -23.33
N ALA A 36 -10.06 5.47 -23.77
CA ALA A 36 -10.90 4.29 -23.55
C ALA A 36 -10.30 3.07 -24.26
N LYS A 37 -10.39 1.88 -23.65
CA LYS A 37 -9.89 0.62 -24.22
C LYS A 37 -8.43 0.69 -24.66
N SER A 38 -7.62 1.37 -23.86
CA SER A 38 -6.21 1.61 -24.17
C SER A 38 -5.41 1.78 -22.88
N HIS A 39 -4.13 2.08 -23.01
CA HIS A 39 -3.24 2.37 -21.89
C HIS A 39 -2.32 3.54 -22.22
N VAL A 40 -1.70 4.08 -21.17
CA VAL A 40 -0.59 5.03 -21.29
C VAL A 40 0.60 4.50 -20.51
N THR A 41 1.79 4.78 -21.02
CA THR A 41 3.06 4.49 -20.35
C THR A 41 3.79 5.79 -20.09
N LEU A 42 4.13 6.05 -18.83
CA LEU A 42 4.77 7.27 -18.36
C LEU A 42 6.13 6.90 -17.78
N GLN A 43 7.16 7.66 -18.16
CA GLN A 43 8.52 7.46 -17.68
C GLN A 43 8.88 8.53 -16.66
N LEU A 44 9.52 8.09 -15.57
CA LEU A 44 10.11 8.97 -14.56
C LEU A 44 11.59 8.59 -14.40
N ASN A 45 12.49 9.52 -14.71
CA ASN A 45 13.92 9.33 -14.54
C ASN A 45 14.36 9.82 -13.16
N VAL A 46 14.64 8.88 -12.26
CA VAL A 46 15.18 9.14 -10.92
C VAL A 46 16.70 9.25 -11.03
N LYS A 47 17.22 10.48 -10.96
CA LYS A 47 18.67 10.74 -11.05
C LYS A 47 19.38 10.59 -9.73
N GLU A 48 18.71 10.97 -8.65
CA GLU A 48 19.25 10.97 -7.30
C GLU A 48 18.13 10.66 -6.30
N CYS A 49 18.48 10.02 -5.20
CA CYS A 49 17.56 9.64 -4.15
C CYS A 49 18.33 9.55 -2.83
N ALA A 50 18.47 10.69 -2.15
CA ALA A 50 19.38 10.84 -1.02
C ALA A 50 19.09 9.82 0.10
N GLY A 51 20.11 9.03 0.46
CA GLY A 51 20.03 8.03 1.52
C GLY A 51 19.33 6.72 1.15
N VAL A 52 18.85 6.54 -0.09
CA VAL A 52 18.19 5.29 -0.53
C VAL A 52 18.97 4.67 -1.69
N ASN A 53 19.84 3.72 -1.36
CA ASN A 53 20.56 2.90 -2.34
C ASN A 53 19.96 1.49 -2.45
N TYR A 54 19.32 1.00 -1.39
CA TYR A 54 18.69 -0.31 -1.31
C TYR A 54 17.23 -0.12 -0.92
N LEU A 55 16.32 -0.46 -1.82
CA LEU A 55 14.89 -0.30 -1.61
C LEU A 55 14.33 -1.27 -0.57
N GLU A 56 13.35 -0.81 0.18
CA GLU A 56 12.47 -1.64 1.01
C GLU A 56 11.05 -1.55 0.45
N HIS A 57 10.47 -0.35 0.50
CA HIS A 57 9.11 -0.10 0.03
C HIS A 57 9.12 0.96 -1.07
N VAL A 58 8.27 0.79 -2.07
CA VAL A 58 7.98 1.80 -3.09
C VAL A 58 6.50 2.14 -3.02
N GLN A 59 6.18 3.44 -3.00
CA GLN A 59 4.82 3.92 -3.15
C GLN A 59 4.69 4.74 -4.42
N ALA A 60 3.69 4.43 -5.26
CA ALA A 60 3.24 5.31 -6.31
C ALA A 60 1.99 6.04 -5.82
N LYS A 61 2.15 7.33 -5.51
CA LYS A 61 1.07 8.19 -5.06
C LYS A 61 0.42 8.84 -6.27
N ILE A 62 -0.84 8.48 -6.55
CA ILE A 62 -1.50 8.76 -7.84
C ILE A 62 -2.81 9.52 -7.61
N SER A 63 -3.01 10.56 -8.42
CA SER A 63 -4.27 11.29 -8.56
C SER A 63 -4.85 11.06 -9.95
N LEU A 64 -5.96 10.32 -10.04
CA LEU A 64 -6.56 9.86 -11.29
C LEU A 64 -8.08 9.93 -11.21
N MET A 65 -8.72 10.54 -12.20
CA MET A 65 -10.17 10.58 -12.36
C MET A 65 -10.64 9.51 -13.35
N SER A 66 -11.70 8.79 -13.00
CA SER A 66 -12.32 7.76 -13.86
C SER A 66 -13.82 7.65 -13.58
N GLN A 67 -14.60 7.33 -14.61
CA GLN A 67 -16.04 7.04 -14.49
C GLN A 67 -16.33 5.68 -13.84
N ARG A 68 -15.36 4.76 -13.86
CA ARG A 68 -15.45 3.46 -13.20
C ARG A 68 -14.07 3.02 -12.75
N ARG A 69 -13.81 3.19 -11.46
CA ARG A 69 -12.50 2.93 -10.84
C ARG A 69 -12.03 1.48 -11.03
N GLY A 70 -12.95 0.52 -11.03
CA GLY A 70 -12.64 -0.90 -11.22
C GLY A 70 -12.13 -1.31 -12.60
N ASP A 71 -12.26 -0.43 -13.60
CA ASP A 71 -11.72 -0.65 -14.95
C ASP A 71 -10.28 -0.12 -15.12
N ILE A 72 -9.71 0.48 -14.06
CA ILE A 72 -8.33 0.95 -14.05
C ILE A 72 -7.42 -0.15 -13.52
N GLU A 73 -6.36 -0.43 -14.26
CA GLU A 73 -5.26 -1.29 -13.83
C GLU A 73 -3.94 -0.49 -13.88
N ILE A 74 -3.10 -0.65 -12.86
CA ILE A 74 -1.88 0.12 -12.69
C ILE A 74 -0.71 -0.84 -12.50
N GLN A 75 0.31 -0.69 -13.32
CA GLN A 75 1.54 -1.47 -13.26
C GLN A 75 2.74 -0.52 -13.16
N LEU A 76 3.74 -0.91 -12.38
CA LEU A 76 4.98 -0.17 -12.17
C LEU A 76 6.16 -1.08 -12.52
N THR A 77 7.08 -0.60 -13.35
CA THR A 77 8.32 -1.30 -13.68
C THR A 77 9.52 -0.54 -13.14
N SER A 78 10.39 -1.23 -12.39
CA SER A 78 11.62 -0.66 -11.84
C SER A 78 12.73 -0.56 -12.89
N PRO A 79 13.81 0.21 -12.62
CA PRO A 79 14.98 0.27 -13.49
C PRO A 79 15.67 -1.08 -13.71
N ALA A 80 15.56 -2.00 -12.75
CA ALA A 80 16.08 -3.37 -12.87
C ALA A 80 15.17 -4.31 -13.68
N GLY A 81 13.98 -3.83 -14.09
CA GLY A 81 13.03 -4.59 -14.91
C GLY A 81 11.95 -5.32 -14.13
N THR A 82 11.89 -5.17 -12.80
CA THR A 82 10.87 -5.81 -11.97
C THR A 82 9.52 -5.15 -12.20
N LYS A 83 8.59 -5.93 -12.77
CA LYS A 83 7.22 -5.47 -13.08
C LYS A 83 6.27 -5.84 -11.94
N THR A 84 5.62 -4.82 -11.38
CA THR A 84 4.70 -4.92 -10.24
C THR A 84 3.30 -4.49 -10.66
N THR A 85 2.29 -5.28 -10.31
CA THR A 85 0.89 -4.83 -10.41
C THR A 85 0.51 -4.11 -9.12
N LEU A 86 0.30 -2.80 -9.19
CA LEU A 86 -0.08 -1.96 -8.06
C LEU A 86 -1.60 -1.95 -7.82
N LEU A 87 -2.36 -2.08 -8.90
CA LEU A 87 -3.81 -2.19 -8.86
C LEU A 87 -4.24 -3.14 -9.97
N ALA A 88 -4.75 -4.31 -9.60
CA ALA A 88 -5.42 -5.19 -10.54
C ALA A 88 -6.83 -4.69 -10.85
N ARG A 89 -7.38 -5.09 -12.00
CA ARG A 89 -8.76 -4.82 -12.36
C ARG A 89 -9.73 -5.38 -11.30
N ARG A 90 -10.77 -4.60 -10.97
CA ARG A 90 -11.80 -4.99 -9.99
C ARG A 90 -13.20 -4.84 -10.61
N PRO A 91 -13.73 -5.88 -11.27
CA PRO A 91 -15.00 -5.79 -12.00
C PRO A 91 -16.19 -5.26 -11.19
N HIS A 92 -16.22 -5.50 -9.89
CA HIS A 92 -17.32 -5.06 -9.01
C HIS A 92 -17.17 -3.62 -8.49
N ASP A 93 -16.03 -2.97 -8.72
CA ASP A 93 -15.78 -1.61 -8.28
C ASP A 93 -16.33 -0.59 -9.31
N ILE A 94 -17.58 -0.19 -9.13
CA ILE A 94 -18.31 0.75 -10.00
C ILE A 94 -18.13 2.23 -9.59
N SER A 95 -17.23 2.53 -8.65
CA SER A 95 -17.06 3.87 -8.10
C SER A 95 -16.61 4.89 -9.15
N ARG A 96 -17.12 6.13 -9.04
CA ARG A 96 -16.70 7.31 -9.82
C ARG A 96 -15.68 8.20 -9.10
N SER A 97 -15.26 7.81 -7.90
CA SER A 97 -14.38 8.64 -7.05
C SER A 97 -12.96 8.78 -7.59
N GLY A 98 -12.53 7.91 -8.52
CA GLY A 98 -11.14 7.80 -8.94
C GLY A 98 -10.19 7.52 -7.77
N PHE A 99 -8.98 8.07 -7.87
CA PHE A 99 -7.95 8.09 -6.85
C PHE A 99 -7.50 9.53 -6.60
N ARG A 100 -7.35 9.91 -5.33
CA ARG A 100 -6.88 11.24 -4.94
C ARG A 100 -5.64 11.06 -4.08
N SER A 101 -4.46 11.34 -4.65
CA SER A 101 -3.19 11.18 -3.96
C SER A 101 -3.04 9.83 -3.26
N TRP A 102 -3.52 8.76 -3.89
CA TRP A 102 -3.60 7.43 -3.28
C TRP A 102 -2.25 6.72 -3.35
N PRO A 103 -1.64 6.32 -2.23
CA PRO A 103 -0.29 5.74 -2.19
C PRO A 103 -0.32 4.21 -2.40
N PHE A 104 -0.35 3.76 -3.66
CA PHE A 104 -0.21 2.34 -3.97
C PHE A 104 1.19 1.86 -3.60
N MET A 105 1.32 0.75 -2.88
CA MET A 105 2.58 0.34 -2.26
C MET A 105 2.98 -1.07 -2.69
N SER A 106 4.28 -1.31 -2.83
CA SER A 106 4.86 -2.62 -3.15
C SER A 106 6.19 -2.85 -2.46
N VAL A 107 6.50 -4.13 -2.27
CA VAL A 107 7.77 -4.68 -1.76
C VAL A 107 8.48 -5.57 -2.79
N HIS A 108 7.97 -5.66 -4.03
CA HIS A 108 8.52 -6.57 -5.05
C HIS A 108 9.94 -6.19 -5.49
N THR A 109 10.33 -4.93 -5.29
CA THR A 109 11.64 -4.37 -5.68
C THR A 109 12.60 -4.28 -4.49
N TRP A 110 12.39 -5.06 -3.43
CA TRP A 110 13.21 -5.02 -2.22
C TRP A 110 14.67 -5.33 -2.54
N GLY A 111 15.59 -4.47 -2.10
CA GLY A 111 17.03 -4.56 -2.33
C GLY A 111 17.51 -3.94 -3.64
N GLU A 112 16.61 -3.53 -4.54
CA GLU A 112 17.00 -2.86 -5.79
C GLU A 112 17.49 -1.44 -5.56
N ASN A 113 18.29 -0.93 -6.50
CA ASN A 113 18.70 0.48 -6.53
C ASN A 113 17.60 1.32 -7.22
N PRO A 114 17.10 2.42 -6.61
CA PRO A 114 16.02 3.22 -7.19
C PRO A 114 16.44 4.11 -8.37
N ILE A 115 17.74 4.30 -8.61
CA ILE A 115 18.25 5.18 -9.65
C ILE A 115 18.01 4.59 -11.04
N GLY A 116 17.44 5.40 -11.93
CA GLY A 116 17.14 5.03 -13.31
C GLY A 116 15.71 5.34 -13.72
N ILE A 117 15.28 4.68 -14.80
CA ILE A 117 13.97 4.93 -15.41
C ILE A 117 12.92 4.01 -14.79
N TRP A 118 11.94 4.63 -14.14
CA TRP A 118 10.71 3.96 -13.71
C TRP A 118 9.63 4.14 -14.76
N MET A 119 8.84 3.09 -15.00
CA MET A 119 7.73 3.13 -15.95
C MET A 119 6.41 2.86 -15.24
N LEU A 120 5.51 3.85 -15.26
CA LEU A 120 4.13 3.72 -14.79
C LEU A 120 3.22 3.45 -16.00
N GLU A 121 2.58 2.30 -16.01
CA GLU A 121 1.65 1.88 -17.05
C GLU A 121 0.24 1.87 -16.46
N ILE A 122 -0.68 2.62 -17.08
CA ILE A 122 -2.08 2.71 -16.63
C ILE A 122 -2.99 2.25 -17.76
N HIS A 123 -3.69 1.15 -17.54
CA HIS A 123 -4.67 0.57 -18.45
C HIS A 123 -6.07 1.05 -18.08
N ASN A 124 -6.85 1.40 -19.10
CA ASN A 124 -8.24 1.81 -18.98
C ASN A 124 -9.13 0.90 -19.80
N GLU A 125 -9.80 -0.02 -19.12
CA GLU A 125 -10.77 -0.93 -19.71
C GLU A 125 -12.18 -0.33 -19.83
N ALA A 126 -12.38 0.92 -19.44
CA ALA A 126 -13.67 1.57 -19.56
C ALA A 126 -13.98 1.97 -21.01
N ARG A 127 -15.25 2.31 -21.25
CA ARG A 127 -15.72 2.91 -22.52
C ARG A 127 -15.44 4.41 -22.62
N PHE A 128 -15.10 5.05 -21.50
CA PHE A 128 -14.83 6.48 -21.40
C PHE A 128 -13.37 6.71 -21.04
N LEU A 129 -12.87 7.91 -21.33
CA LEU A 129 -11.52 8.32 -20.94
C LEU A 129 -11.38 8.42 -19.42
N ALA A 130 -10.16 8.22 -18.94
CA ALA A 130 -9.72 8.57 -17.61
C ALA A 130 -8.67 9.68 -17.70
N GLN A 131 -8.42 10.38 -16.61
CA GLN A 131 -7.45 11.47 -16.56
C GLN A 131 -6.53 11.30 -15.35
N LEU A 132 -5.24 11.16 -15.62
CA LEU A 132 -4.20 11.29 -14.60
C LEU A 132 -3.87 12.78 -14.46
N SER A 133 -3.96 13.32 -13.26
CA SER A 133 -3.62 14.72 -12.99
C SER A 133 -2.24 14.89 -12.36
N ASP A 134 -1.83 13.91 -11.54
CA ASP A 134 -0.56 13.96 -10.83
C ASP A 134 -0.12 12.56 -10.37
N TRP A 135 1.19 12.36 -10.30
CA TRP A 135 1.76 11.20 -9.62
C TRP A 135 3.20 11.44 -9.16
N ASN A 136 3.57 10.77 -8.10
CA ASN A 136 4.93 10.76 -7.59
C ASN A 136 5.32 9.38 -7.04
N LEU A 137 6.62 9.10 -7.06
CA LEU A 137 7.19 7.91 -6.43
C LEU A 137 7.80 8.29 -5.09
N ILE A 138 7.53 7.48 -4.08
CA ILE A 138 8.12 7.59 -2.76
C ILE A 138 8.88 6.30 -2.51
N PHE A 139 10.17 6.42 -2.28
CA PHE A 139 11.09 5.34 -2.01
C PHE A 139 11.44 5.33 -0.52
N TYR A 140 11.36 4.16 0.08
CA TYR A 140 11.85 3.89 1.43
C TYR A 140 12.96 2.87 1.35
N GLY A 141 14.02 3.06 2.13
CA GLY A 141 15.10 2.09 2.19
C GLY A 141 16.31 2.62 2.93
N THR A 142 17.48 2.05 2.63
CA THR A 142 18.71 2.34 3.36
C THR A 142 19.83 2.77 2.42
N GLU A 143 20.78 3.54 2.95
CA GLU A 143 21.98 3.95 2.22
C GLU A 143 22.99 2.80 2.10
N ILE A 144 23.05 1.98 3.15
CA ILE A 144 23.95 0.83 3.27
C ILE A 144 23.16 -0.45 3.10
N ALA A 145 23.75 -1.47 2.48
CA ALA A 145 23.11 -2.76 2.28
C ALA A 145 22.65 -3.37 3.62
N PRO A 146 21.39 -3.79 3.78
CA PRO A 146 20.94 -4.46 4.98
C PRO A 146 21.39 -5.93 4.98
N GLY A 147 22.00 -6.39 6.08
CA GLY A 147 22.35 -7.80 6.30
C GLY A 147 23.80 -8.02 6.74
N PRO A 148 24.16 -9.28 7.08
CA PRO A 148 25.42 -9.64 7.73
C PRO A 148 26.71 -9.45 6.91
N ASP A 149 26.65 -8.87 5.70
CA ASP A 149 27.77 -8.80 4.76
C ASP A 149 28.14 -7.35 4.35
N SER A 150 27.55 -6.34 4.99
CA SER A 150 27.69 -4.93 4.56
C SER A 150 29.08 -4.31 4.83
N GLU A 151 29.97 -5.00 5.55
CA GLU A 151 31.30 -4.54 5.96
C GLU A 151 32.41 -5.51 5.47
N GLY A 152 32.30 -6.05 4.24
CA GLY A 152 33.22 -7.11 3.77
C GLY A 152 33.66 -7.09 2.30
N LEU A 153 33.07 -6.27 1.43
CA LEU A 153 33.43 -6.22 0.01
C LEU A 153 34.01 -4.86 -0.44
N SER A 154 34.78 -4.21 0.45
CA SER A 154 35.55 -3.01 0.15
C SER A 154 37.01 -3.11 0.63
N SER A 155 37.68 -4.22 0.34
CA SER A 155 39.15 -4.26 0.40
C SER A 155 39.69 -5.50 -0.31
N GLY A 156 40.00 -5.38 -1.60
CA GLY A 156 40.59 -6.51 -2.33
C GLY A 156 40.69 -6.39 -3.85
N LYS A 157 40.87 -5.19 -4.44
CA LYS A 157 41.36 -5.12 -5.83
C LYS A 157 42.83 -5.55 -5.86
N LYS A 158 43.08 -6.84 -6.03
CA LYS A 158 44.33 -7.33 -6.62
C LYS A 158 44.16 -7.41 -8.14
N LYS A 159 45.26 -7.05 -8.80
CA LYS A 159 45.47 -6.76 -10.22
C LYS A 159 45.83 -8.06 -10.96
N GLY A 160 45.40 -8.17 -12.23
CA GLY A 160 45.82 -9.20 -13.20
C GLY A 160 44.93 -10.47 -13.19
N ASP A 161 44.53 -11.10 -14.29
CA ASP A 161 44.97 -11.01 -15.68
C ASP A 161 43.84 -11.44 -16.62
N ALA A 162 43.87 -10.91 -17.85
CA ALA A 162 42.97 -11.25 -18.94
C ALA A 162 43.33 -12.62 -19.55
N LEU A 163 42.33 -13.43 -19.92
CA LEU A 163 42.47 -14.32 -21.07
C LEU A 163 41.12 -14.63 -21.73
N ALA A 164 41.14 -14.54 -23.05
CA ALA A 164 40.02 -14.44 -23.98
C ALA A 164 39.28 -15.75 -24.26
N SER A 165 38.06 -15.61 -24.79
CA SER A 165 37.30 -16.65 -25.50
C SER A 165 38.07 -17.23 -26.70
N PRO A 166 37.57 -18.36 -27.24
CA PRO A 166 37.25 -18.34 -28.67
C PRO A 166 35.90 -18.99 -29.01
N VAL A 167 35.32 -18.45 -30.09
CA VAL A 167 34.21 -18.99 -30.88
C VAL A 167 34.77 -19.71 -32.10
N SER A 168 34.17 -20.83 -32.50
CA SER A 168 34.00 -21.25 -33.91
C SER A 168 33.14 -22.53 -34.01
N GLY A 169 32.03 -22.48 -34.76
CA GLY A 169 31.28 -23.68 -35.25
C GLY A 169 31.88 -24.20 -36.57
N PRO A 170 31.09 -24.75 -37.52
CA PRO A 170 29.96 -25.70 -37.46
C PRO A 170 30.13 -26.89 -38.46
N VAL A 171 29.49 -28.05 -38.29
CA VAL A 171 29.16 -28.97 -39.43
C VAL A 171 27.92 -29.85 -39.14
N ASP A 172 27.14 -30.02 -40.19
CA ASP A 172 25.82 -30.61 -40.38
C ASP A 172 25.67 -32.14 -40.25
N ASN A 173 24.41 -32.58 -40.08
CA ASN A 173 23.65 -33.50 -40.97
C ASN A 173 22.76 -34.55 -40.26
N ASN A 174 21.45 -34.29 -40.37
CA ASN A 174 20.41 -35.14 -40.95
C ASN A 174 20.02 -36.54 -40.39
N VAL A 175 18.71 -36.59 -40.07
CA VAL A 175 17.66 -37.54 -40.54
C VAL A 175 17.66 -38.96 -39.96
N GLU A 176 16.55 -39.32 -39.29
CA GLU A 176 15.51 -40.21 -39.82
C GLU A 176 14.41 -40.47 -38.75
N THR A 177 13.24 -39.90 -39.01
CA THR A 177 11.91 -40.53 -39.02
C THR A 177 11.61 -41.69 -38.06
N SER A 178 10.57 -41.55 -37.21
CA SER A 178 9.27 -42.20 -37.48
C SER A 178 8.25 -42.15 -36.33
N ARG A 179 6.98 -42.02 -36.77
CA ARG A 179 5.71 -42.45 -36.15
C ARG A 179 5.02 -41.51 -35.15
N GLY A 180 4.02 -40.79 -35.68
CA GLY A 180 2.87 -40.32 -34.93
C GLY A 180 1.79 -41.38 -34.74
N ILE A 181 0.91 -41.15 -33.77
CA ILE A 181 -0.45 -41.69 -33.69
C ILE A 181 -1.38 -40.57 -33.18
N VAL A 182 -2.58 -40.59 -33.76
CA VAL A 182 -3.69 -39.63 -33.79
C VAL A 182 -4.63 -39.76 -32.59
N GLY A 183 -5.35 -38.68 -32.25
CA GLY A 183 -6.64 -38.70 -31.52
C GLY A 183 -6.80 -37.49 -30.59
N SER A 184 -7.37 -36.37 -31.04
CA SER A 184 -8.81 -36.03 -31.06
C SER A 184 -9.43 -35.89 -29.66
N GLY A 185 -9.89 -34.67 -29.35
CA GLY A 185 -10.39 -34.25 -28.04
C GLY A 185 -11.85 -34.60 -27.75
N ILE A 186 -12.38 -34.00 -26.67
CA ILE A 186 -13.76 -33.54 -26.44
C ILE A 186 -13.80 -32.79 -25.09
N ASP A 187 -14.57 -31.70 -25.09
CA ASP A 187 -14.93 -30.83 -23.97
C ASP A 187 -15.78 -31.53 -22.88
N SER A 188 -15.75 -31.00 -21.65
CA SER A 188 -16.92 -30.42 -20.96
C SER A 188 -16.79 -30.39 -19.43
N SER A 189 -16.90 -29.16 -18.88
CA SER A 189 -17.66 -28.74 -17.68
C SER A 189 -17.55 -29.46 -16.32
N GLY A 190 -17.25 -28.65 -15.29
CA GLY A 190 -18.12 -28.48 -14.11
C GLY A 190 -17.68 -29.13 -12.80
N GLY A 191 -17.54 -28.33 -11.73
CA GLY A 191 -17.42 -28.83 -10.36
C GLY A 191 -17.03 -27.77 -9.32
N ASP A 192 -18.05 -27.17 -8.69
CA ASP A 192 -18.03 -26.29 -7.51
C ASP A 192 -17.27 -26.86 -6.30
N SER A 193 -16.66 -25.98 -5.50
CA SER A 193 -16.72 -26.03 -4.02
C SER A 193 -16.01 -24.82 -3.39
N SER A 194 -16.80 -23.89 -2.84
CA SER A 194 -16.35 -22.91 -1.84
C SER A 194 -16.35 -23.52 -0.44
N PRO A 195 -15.52 -23.00 0.49
CA PRO A 195 -15.86 -22.98 1.92
C PRO A 195 -15.96 -21.54 2.48
N PRO A 196 -16.72 -21.32 3.57
CA PRO A 196 -17.11 -19.98 4.05
C PRO A 196 -16.30 -19.48 5.27
N GLY A 197 -16.17 -18.14 5.34
CA GLY A 197 -16.37 -17.36 6.57
C GLY A 197 -15.19 -17.14 7.54
N TRP A 198 -14.54 -15.97 7.43
CA TRP A 198 -13.96 -15.22 8.57
C TRP A 198 -14.09 -13.71 8.31
N PRO A 199 -14.54 -12.88 9.28
CA PRO A 199 -14.69 -11.44 9.11
C PRO A 199 -13.36 -10.69 9.19
N ASP A 200 -13.21 -9.68 8.32
CA ASP A 200 -12.04 -8.81 8.16
C ASP A 200 -11.73 -7.99 9.41
N LEU A 201 -10.47 -8.12 9.86
CA LEU A 201 -9.87 -7.30 10.90
C LEU A 201 -9.30 -6.03 10.26
N ALA A 202 -10.09 -4.96 10.25
CA ALA A 202 -9.59 -3.61 9.95
C ALA A 202 -8.81 -3.05 11.15
N GLN A 203 -7.47 -3.08 11.07
CA GLN A 203 -6.60 -2.22 11.88
C GLN A 203 -6.18 -1.03 11.01
N ARG A 204 -6.68 0.17 11.32
CA ARG A 204 -6.03 1.17 12.21
C ARG A 204 -4.59 1.47 11.79
N THR A 205 -4.44 2.55 11.03
CA THR A 205 -3.28 3.42 11.16
C THR A 205 -3.77 4.80 11.59
N SER A 206 -3.47 5.12 12.84
CA SER A 206 -3.58 6.47 13.39
C SER A 206 -2.53 7.36 12.72
N SER A 207 -2.97 8.42 12.05
CA SER A 207 -2.14 9.59 11.82
C SER A 207 -1.99 10.33 13.15
N GLN A 208 -0.82 10.20 13.78
CA GLN A 208 -0.34 11.22 14.72
C GLN A 208 0.20 12.38 13.90
N GLN A 209 -0.47 13.53 13.99
CA GLN A 209 0.18 14.83 13.81
C GLN A 209 -0.10 15.63 15.07
N GLY A 210 0.98 15.93 15.79
CA GLY A 210 0.99 16.87 16.89
C GLY A 210 0.75 18.29 16.38
N LEU A 211 -0.01 19.04 17.16
CA LEU A 211 0.14 20.48 17.24
C LEU A 211 0.76 20.78 18.60
N GLU A 212 2.02 21.20 18.58
CA GLU A 212 2.61 21.93 19.69
C GLU A 212 2.09 23.37 19.67
N GLY A 213 1.87 23.91 20.88
CA GLY A 213 1.99 25.34 21.11
C GLY A 213 0.68 26.08 21.35
N LEU A 214 0.17 26.01 22.58
CA LEU A 214 -0.22 27.21 23.35
C LEU A 214 0.04 26.94 24.83
N GLY A 215 1.06 27.60 25.38
CA GLY A 215 1.33 27.61 26.80
C GLY A 215 0.35 28.53 27.53
N ILE A 216 -0.30 28.00 28.56
CA ILE A 216 -0.79 28.78 29.70
C ILE A 216 -0.35 27.99 30.94
N GLY A 217 0.68 28.48 31.63
CA GLY A 217 0.98 28.01 32.96
C GLY A 217 -0.11 28.47 33.92
N HIS A 218 -0.51 27.63 34.86
CA HIS A 218 -0.90 28.00 36.22
C HIS A 218 -0.74 26.79 37.14
N ALA A 219 -0.44 27.11 38.39
CA ALA A 219 0.03 26.28 39.48
C ALA A 219 -0.81 25.05 39.82
N ASP A 220 -0.14 24.12 40.54
CA ASP A 220 -0.69 23.06 41.38
C ASP A 220 -2.14 23.26 41.84
N MET A 221 -3.01 22.33 41.45
CA MET A 221 -4.09 21.83 42.29
C MET A 221 -4.45 20.40 41.88
N ASP A 222 -4.19 19.49 42.83
CA ASP A 222 -4.86 18.22 43.08
C ASP A 222 -5.00 17.18 41.97
N LEU A 223 -4.23 16.10 42.15
CA LEU A 223 -4.48 14.78 41.60
C LEU A 223 -5.88 14.29 41.99
N VAL A 224 -6.87 14.44 41.12
CA VAL A 224 -8.14 13.71 41.21
C VAL A 224 -8.07 12.50 40.27
N PRO A 225 -8.09 11.26 40.78
CA PRO A 225 -8.22 10.11 39.91
C PRO A 225 -9.67 10.06 39.41
N ILE A 226 -9.90 10.42 38.14
CA ILE A 226 -11.17 10.09 37.49
C ILE A 226 -11.14 8.59 37.19
N SER A 227 -11.40 7.80 38.22
CA SER A 227 -11.98 6.49 38.05
C SER A 227 -13.34 6.73 37.41
N SER A 228 -13.43 6.60 36.08
CA SER A 228 -14.73 6.46 35.46
C SER A 228 -15.33 5.17 36.02
N THR A 229 -16.29 5.30 36.92
CA THR A 229 -17.06 4.20 37.51
C THR A 229 -17.77 3.34 36.44
N ALA A 230 -17.80 3.83 35.20
CA ALA A 230 -18.29 3.10 34.04
C ALA A 230 -17.29 2.07 33.47
N CYS A 231 -15.99 2.14 33.78
CA CYS A 231 -15.03 1.19 33.23
C CYS A 231 -14.94 -0.10 34.04
N ARG A 232 -15.10 -1.25 33.38
CA ARG A 232 -15.14 -2.56 34.05
C ARG A 232 -13.78 -3.05 34.57
N VAL A 233 -12.68 -2.52 34.03
CA VAL A 233 -11.29 -2.87 34.40
C VAL A 233 -10.47 -1.59 34.55
N THR A 234 -9.87 -1.38 35.72
CA THR A 234 -9.03 -0.21 36.00
C THR A 234 -7.69 -0.31 35.28
N SER A 235 -7.63 0.24 34.07
CA SER A 235 -6.43 0.46 33.28
C SER A 235 -6.36 1.94 32.87
N ARG A 236 -5.19 2.44 32.44
CA ARG A 236 -5.04 3.82 31.93
C ARG A 236 -5.93 4.10 30.71
N ALA A 237 -6.42 3.07 30.04
CA ALA A 237 -7.42 3.14 28.98
C ALA A 237 -8.48 2.04 29.21
N CYS A 238 -9.75 2.40 29.15
CA CYS A 238 -10.83 1.45 29.28
C CYS A 238 -10.92 0.53 28.05
N LEU A 239 -11.12 -0.77 28.28
CA LEU A 239 -11.33 -1.76 27.20
C LEU A 239 -12.79 -2.18 27.09
N GLU A 240 -13.57 -2.06 28.17
CA GLU A 240 -14.97 -2.48 28.24
C GLU A 240 -15.76 -1.57 29.17
N CYS A 241 -16.85 -1.02 28.65
CA CYS A 241 -17.74 -0.13 29.39
C CYS A 241 -18.89 -0.90 30.04
N SER A 242 -19.35 -0.40 31.18
CA SER A 242 -20.57 -0.87 31.85
C SER A 242 -21.80 -0.66 30.95
N PRO A 243 -22.86 -1.47 31.10
CA PRO A 243 -24.07 -1.31 30.31
C PRO A 243 -24.63 0.12 30.37
N GLY A 244 -24.97 0.69 29.21
CA GLY A 244 -25.45 2.07 29.08
C GLY A 244 -24.37 3.10 28.74
N TYR A 245 -23.11 2.69 28.63
CA TYR A 245 -21.99 3.52 28.19
C TYR A 245 -21.35 2.98 26.91
N TYR A 246 -20.74 3.87 26.13
CA TYR A 246 -20.09 3.56 24.86
C TYR A 246 -18.60 3.84 24.93
N LEU A 247 -17.80 2.91 24.40
CA LEU A 247 -16.35 3.06 24.37
C LEU A 247 -15.92 4.00 23.24
N TRP A 248 -15.17 5.04 23.59
CA TRP A 248 -14.52 5.96 22.65
C TRP A 248 -13.14 6.37 23.14
N GLN A 249 -12.10 6.15 22.32
CA GLN A 249 -10.71 6.51 22.63
C GLN A 249 -10.25 6.11 24.05
N GLY A 250 -10.66 4.93 24.53
CA GLY A 250 -10.29 4.43 25.86
C GLY A 250 -11.08 5.04 27.02
N HIS A 251 -12.15 5.78 26.76
CA HIS A 251 -13.06 6.35 27.75
C HIS A 251 -14.49 5.87 27.51
N CYS A 252 -15.29 5.83 28.57
CA CYS A 252 -16.68 5.40 28.51
C CYS A 252 -17.60 6.61 28.60
N GLU A 253 -18.35 6.87 27.53
CA GLU A 253 -19.23 8.02 27.40
C GLU A 253 -20.70 7.60 27.40
N VAL A 254 -21.58 8.42 27.97
CA VAL A 254 -23.04 8.15 27.95
C VAL A 254 -23.62 8.39 26.55
N LYS A 255 -23.01 9.30 25.78
CA LYS A 255 -23.38 9.61 24.40
C LYS A 255 -22.14 9.69 23.53
N CYS A 256 -22.21 9.14 22.33
CA CYS A 256 -21.12 9.23 21.38
C CYS A 256 -20.89 10.68 20.91
N PRO A 257 -19.62 11.13 20.78
CA PRO A 257 -19.31 12.48 20.31
C PRO A 257 -19.74 12.70 18.84
N PRO A 258 -19.91 13.96 18.40
CA PRO A 258 -20.24 14.29 17.02
C PRO A 258 -19.29 13.63 16.01
N GLY A 259 -19.82 13.23 14.86
CA GLY A 259 -19.10 12.45 13.84
C GLY A 259 -19.00 10.95 14.15
N THR A 260 -19.62 10.48 15.24
CA THR A 260 -19.71 9.05 15.59
C THR A 260 -21.13 8.66 15.99
N TYR A 261 -21.44 7.37 15.91
CA TYR A 261 -22.72 6.80 16.34
C TYR A 261 -22.51 5.54 17.19
N ALA A 262 -23.50 5.23 18.02
CA ALA A 262 -23.49 4.11 18.93
C ALA A 262 -23.77 2.78 18.19
N THR A 263 -22.83 1.84 18.26
CA THR A 263 -23.03 0.46 17.78
C THR A 263 -22.35 -0.54 18.72
N ASN A 264 -23.08 -1.57 19.14
CA ASN A 264 -22.55 -2.65 20.01
C ASN A 264 -21.70 -2.16 21.21
N SER A 265 -22.15 -1.11 21.90
CA SER A 265 -21.45 -0.48 23.05
C SER A 265 -20.12 0.22 22.72
N VAL A 266 -19.87 0.54 21.44
CA VAL A 266 -18.70 1.28 20.94
C VAL A 266 -19.18 2.45 20.08
N CYS A 267 -18.46 3.57 20.12
CA CYS A 267 -18.69 4.67 19.18
C CYS A 267 -17.93 4.44 17.87
N THR A 268 -18.66 4.33 16.77
CA THR A 268 -18.11 4.10 15.42
C THR A 268 -18.23 5.37 14.58
N PRO A 269 -17.23 5.71 13.76
CA PRO A 269 -17.27 6.91 12.93
C PRO A 269 -18.39 6.88 11.88
N CYS A 270 -18.99 8.04 11.65
CA CYS A 270 -19.93 8.30 10.57
C CYS A 270 -19.22 8.38 9.21
N HIS A 271 -20.01 8.40 8.13
CA HIS A 271 -19.50 8.86 6.83
C HIS A 271 -18.92 10.28 6.95
N TYR A 272 -17.81 10.58 6.27
CA TYR A 272 -17.03 11.81 6.48
C TYR A 272 -17.76 13.12 6.12
N THR A 273 -18.91 13.04 5.46
CA THR A 273 -19.78 14.19 5.14
C THR A 273 -20.76 14.53 6.27
N CYS A 274 -20.85 13.68 7.30
CA CYS A 274 -21.88 13.72 8.33
C CYS A 274 -21.36 14.22 9.67
N GLU A 275 -22.11 15.16 10.26
CA GLU A 275 -21.94 15.59 11.63
C GLU A 275 -22.66 14.65 12.59
N HIS A 276 -23.86 14.18 12.24
CA HIS A 276 -24.61 13.17 12.98
C HIS A 276 -25.12 12.08 12.02
N CYS A 277 -25.06 10.83 12.43
CA CYS A 277 -25.47 9.69 11.62
C CYS A 277 -26.10 8.59 12.47
N THR A 278 -26.83 7.68 11.82
CA THR A 278 -27.33 6.42 12.41
C THR A 278 -26.60 5.20 11.87
N GLY A 279 -25.61 5.40 10.98
CA GLY A 279 -24.84 4.34 10.35
C GLY A 279 -23.63 4.88 9.57
N THR A 280 -22.88 3.98 8.94
CA THR A 280 -21.61 4.31 8.26
C THR A 280 -21.78 4.85 6.84
N ASN A 281 -22.99 4.73 6.26
CA ASN A 281 -23.23 5.13 4.88
C ASN A 281 -23.66 6.60 4.77
N ASP A 282 -23.49 7.18 3.58
CA ASP A 282 -23.86 8.56 3.26
C ASP A 282 -25.36 8.83 3.37
N TYR A 283 -26.22 7.85 3.07
CA TYR A 283 -27.67 7.95 3.20
C TYR A 283 -28.18 7.78 4.65
N GLU A 284 -27.32 7.36 5.59
CA GLU A 284 -27.65 7.20 7.01
C GLU A 284 -27.26 8.45 7.82
N CYS A 285 -27.03 9.55 7.11
CA CYS A 285 -26.71 10.85 7.63
C CYS A 285 -27.97 11.57 8.12
N THR A 286 -27.97 12.02 9.38
CA THR A 286 -29.07 12.80 9.94
C THR A 286 -28.75 14.30 9.97
N LEU A 287 -27.47 14.66 10.03
CA LEU A 287 -26.98 16.03 9.95
C LEU A 287 -25.67 16.07 9.17
N MET A 288 -25.59 16.93 8.15
CA MET A 288 -24.37 17.14 7.36
C MET A 288 -23.48 18.19 8.02
N LEU A 289 -22.16 18.07 7.85
CA LEU A 289 -21.22 19.08 8.32
C LEU A 289 -21.47 20.42 7.61
N SER A 290 -21.51 21.50 8.39
CA SER A 290 -21.65 22.87 7.90
C SER A 290 -20.55 23.20 6.89
N GLY A 291 -20.89 23.26 5.59
CA GLY A 291 -19.93 23.49 4.50
C GLY A 291 -19.86 22.38 3.44
N CYS A 292 -20.51 21.23 3.66
CA CYS A 292 -20.69 20.16 2.67
C CYS A 292 -22.00 20.29 1.87
N GLY A 293 -22.44 21.52 1.59
CA GLY A 293 -23.58 21.80 0.71
C GLY A 293 -23.15 21.77 -0.76
N ILE A 294 -23.97 21.10 -1.58
CA ILE A 294 -23.86 21.01 -3.04
C ILE A 294 -23.74 22.43 -3.64
N LEU A 295 -22.65 22.68 -4.36
CA LEU A 295 -22.61 23.63 -5.49
C LEU A 295 -22.80 22.83 -6.78
#